data_AF-A0AAD1YC38-F1
#
_entry.id   AF-A0AAD1YC38-F1
#
_cell.length_a   1.000
_cell.length_b   1.000
_cell.length_c   1.000
_cell.angle_alpha   90.00
_cell.angle_beta   90.00
_cell.angle_gamma   90.00
#
_symmetry.space_group_name_H-M   'P 1'
#
loop_
_entity.id
_entity.type
_entity.pdbx_description
1 polymer ?
#
loop_
_entity_poly.entity_id
_entity_poly.type
_entity_poly.pdbx_seq_one_letter_code
_entity_poly.pdbx_strand_id
1 'polypeptide(L)'
;MKINIGDYLIETDERQFVVKINKTVTDKESKNYGQPYVQNLAYCTTLNSALKFIPQQVLRSNNKISIIMDKLKQIEVDIDSLPKPIKIEVEKIVVKKEKVEEDSITISKEEYEQLLGKEKLLDCLEAAGVDNWGGWDDAMEMMNTESL
;
A
#
# COMPACT_ATOMS: atom_id res chain seq x y z
N MET A 1 39.34 16.71 20.83
CA MET A 1 38.67 17.05 19.55
C MET A 1 37.40 17.84 19.87
N LYS A 2 37.01 18.81 19.03
CA LYS A 2 35.77 19.59 19.21
C LYS A 2 34.99 19.67 17.90
N ILE A 3 33.68 19.46 17.95
CA ILE A 3 32.78 19.50 16.78
C ILE A 3 31.57 20.36 17.13
N ASN A 4 31.31 21.41 16.34
CA ASN A 4 30.12 22.25 16.47
C ASN A 4 29.05 21.83 15.47
N ILE A 5 27.82 21.65 15.94
CA ILE A 5 26.65 21.27 15.14
C ILE A 5 25.47 22.14 15.60
N GLY A 6 25.32 23.32 14.99
CA GLY A 6 24.31 24.30 15.40
C GLY A 6 24.48 24.73 16.87
N ASP A 7 23.44 24.55 17.68
CA ASP A 7 23.46 24.85 19.13
C ASP A 7 24.17 23.77 19.97
N TYR A 8 24.60 22.67 19.35
CA TYR A 8 25.26 21.55 20.01
C TYR A 8 26.77 21.58 19.80
N LEU A 9 27.50 21.18 20.83
CA LEU A 9 28.95 21.05 20.83
C LEU A 9 29.32 19.65 21.33
N ILE A 10 30.13 18.93 20.57
CA ILE A 10 30.75 17.67 21.01
C ILE A 10 32.20 17.97 21.37
N GLU A 11 32.58 17.69 22.61
CA GLU A 11 33.97 17.73 23.05
C GLU A 11 34.45 16.32 23.39
N THR A 12 35.63 15.96 22.90
CA THR A 12 36.28 14.69 23.25
C THR A 12 37.26 14.95 24.40
N ASP A 13 37.04 14.22 25.47
CA ASP A 13 37.95 14.06 26.60
C ASP A 13 38.75 12.75 26.45
N GLU A 14 39.71 12.48 27.33
CA GLU A 14 40.63 11.31 27.24
C GLU A 14 39.91 9.96 27.17
N ARG A 15 38.66 9.87 27.63
CA ARG A 15 37.90 8.61 27.73
C ARG A 15 36.53 8.63 27.06
N GLN A 16 35.99 9.81 26.72
CA GLN A 16 34.59 9.95 26.33
C GLN A 16 34.32 11.20 25.48
N PHE A 17 33.22 11.16 24.76
CA PHE A 17 32.66 12.26 24.00
C PHE A 17 31.51 12.89 24.80
N VAL A 18 31.65 14.16 25.16
CA VAL A 18 30.65 14.93 25.90
C VAL A 18 29.84 15.75 24.91
N VAL A 19 28.54 15.50 24.84
CA VAL A 19 27.59 16.31 24.06
C VAL A 19 27.06 17.42 24.95
N LYS A 20 27.22 18.66 24.51
CA LYS A 20 26.81 19.89 25.19
C LYS A 20 25.83 20.65 24.32
N ILE A 21 24.95 21.44 24.93
CA ILE A 21 24.04 22.37 24.24
C ILE A 21 24.18 23.76 24.84
N ASN A 22 24.21 24.75 23.96
CA ASN A 22 24.15 26.15 24.33
C ASN A 22 22.69 26.55 24.50
N LYS A 23 22.31 26.94 25.72
CA LYS A 23 20.95 27.39 26.04
C LYS A 23 20.99 28.78 26.64
N THR A 24 19.87 29.47 26.58
CA THR A 24 19.66 30.74 27.27
C THR A 24 18.77 30.51 28.47
N VAL A 25 19.04 31.22 29.57
CA VAL A 25 18.19 31.14 30.76
C VAL A 25 16.85 31.80 30.45
N THR A 26 15.79 31.01 30.41
CA THR A 26 14.42 31.47 30.11
C THR A 26 13.62 31.89 31.35
N ASP A 27 14.18 31.66 32.55
CA ASP A 27 13.53 32.00 33.82
C ASP A 27 13.67 33.49 34.14
N LYS A 28 12.56 34.22 34.06
CA LYS A 28 12.47 35.68 34.22
C LYS A 28 12.78 36.16 35.64
N GLU A 29 12.65 35.29 36.64
CA GLU A 29 12.91 35.62 38.04
C GLU A 29 14.40 35.44 38.42
N SER A 30 15.17 34.77 37.56
CA SER A 30 16.58 34.51 37.80
C SER A 30 17.44 35.76 37.54
N LYS A 31 18.46 35.98 38.38
CA LYS A 31 19.47 37.03 38.17
C LYS A 31 20.23 36.90 36.85
N ASN A 32 20.21 35.72 36.26
CA ASN A 32 20.93 35.38 35.03
C ASN A 32 19.99 35.25 33.81
N TYR A 33 18.76 35.77 33.89
CA TYR A 33 17.80 35.74 32.78
C TYR A 33 18.43 36.27 31.48
N GLY A 34 18.23 35.52 30.39
CA GLY A 34 18.77 35.86 29.07
C GLY A 34 20.27 35.58 28.89
N GLN A 35 21.02 35.20 29.94
CA GLN A 35 22.43 34.83 29.79
C GLN A 35 22.58 33.44 29.15
N PRO A 36 23.56 33.24 28.26
CA PRO A 36 23.86 31.94 27.70
C PRO A 36 24.58 31.06 28.73
N TYR A 37 24.21 29.78 28.77
CA TYR A 37 24.88 28.76 29.57
C TYR A 37 25.02 27.47 28.78
N VAL A 38 26.06 26.71 29.12
CA VAL A 38 26.36 25.43 28.48
C VAL A 38 25.87 24.31 29.37
N GLN A 39 25.00 23.45 28.85
CA GLN A 39 24.50 22.28 29.57
C GLN A 39 25.07 21.00 28.97
N ASN A 40 25.60 20.11 29.81
CA ASN A 40 25.99 18.76 29.41
C ASN A 40 24.73 17.90 29.23
N LEU A 41 24.56 17.31 28.05
CA LEU A 41 23.39 16.48 27.72
C LEU A 41 23.69 14.98 27.81
N ALA A 42 24.86 14.54 27.33
CA ALA A 42 25.19 13.13 27.28
C ALA A 42 26.70 12.88 27.30
N TYR A 43 27.07 11.73 27.83
CA TYR A 43 28.41 11.18 27.80
C TYR A 43 28.38 9.91 26.94
N CYS A 44 29.19 9.89 25.88
CA CYS A 44 29.23 8.81 24.91
C CYS A 44 30.62 8.19 24.87
N THR A 45 30.69 6.86 24.75
CA THR A 45 31.96 6.14 24.61
C THR A 45 32.54 6.20 23.20
N THR A 46 31.70 6.49 22.19
CA THR A 46 32.11 6.60 20.79
C THR A 46 31.59 7.88 20.15
N LEU A 47 32.33 8.38 19.15
CA LEU A 47 31.94 9.55 18.36
C LEU A 47 30.61 9.31 17.61
N ASN A 48 30.41 8.11 17.08
CA ASN A 48 29.19 7.76 16.33
C ASN A 48 27.94 7.85 17.22
N SER A 49 28.03 7.36 18.47
CA SER A 49 26.94 7.52 19.44
C SER A 49 26.65 8.99 19.74
N ALA A 50 27.68 9.82 19.90
CA ALA A 50 27.52 11.26 20.13
C ALA A 50 26.86 11.96 18.94
N LEU A 51 27.24 11.61 17.71
CA LEU A 51 26.65 12.15 16.49
C LEU A 51 25.19 11.70 16.30
N LYS A 52 24.85 10.45 16.63
CA LYS A 52 23.46 9.95 16.57
C LYS A 52 22.55 10.56 17.65
N PHE A 53 23.12 10.93 18.79
CA PHE A 53 22.35 11.49 19.91
C PHE A 53 21.72 12.84 19.58
N ILE A 54 22.45 13.73 18.88
CA ILE A 54 21.96 15.07 18.54
C ILE A 54 20.63 15.06 17.75
N PRO A 55 20.52 14.39 16.59
CA PRO A 55 19.27 14.36 15.83
C PRO A 55 18.14 13.68 16.62
N GLN A 56 18.45 12.63 17.39
CA GLN A 56 17.45 11.99 18.25
C GLN A 56 16.91 12.96 19.32
N GLN A 57 17.79 13.78 19.90
CA GLN A 57 17.41 14.78 20.90
C GLN A 57 16.56 15.89 20.29
N VAL A 58 16.93 16.39 19.10
CA VAL A 58 16.15 17.40 18.37
C VAL A 58 14.76 16.88 18.02
N LEU A 59 14.65 15.63 17.59
CA LEU A 59 13.35 15.02 17.29
C LEU A 59 12.51 14.82 18.57
N ARG A 60 13.12 14.40 19.69
CA ARG A 60 12.42 14.20 20.96
C ARG A 60 11.96 15.49 21.63
N SER A 61 12.73 16.58 21.51
CA SER A 61 12.40 17.86 22.17
C SER A 61 11.32 18.66 21.44
N ASN A 62 10.99 18.28 20.20
CA ASN A 62 9.92 18.91 19.44
C ASN A 62 8.56 18.37 19.92
N ASN A 63 7.96 19.05 20.91
CA ASN A 63 6.58 18.78 21.37
C ASN A 63 5.55 18.71 20.23
N LYS A 64 5.82 19.39 19.11
CA LYS A 64 5.00 19.34 17.90
C LYS A 64 4.88 17.93 17.33
N ILE A 65 5.93 17.11 17.43
CA ILE A 65 5.93 15.72 16.93
C ILE A 65 5.01 14.85 17.79
N SER A 66 5.02 15.03 19.12
CA SER A 66 4.08 14.34 20.01
C SER A 66 2.62 14.69 19.68
N ILE A 67 2.33 15.99 19.49
CA ILE A 67 0.99 16.46 19.09
C ILE A 67 0.56 15.85 17.75
N ILE A 68 1.46 15.79 16.76
CA ILE A 68 1.18 15.15 15.46
C ILE A 68 0.89 13.66 15.63
N MET A 69 1.67 12.97 16.47
CA MET A 69 1.48 11.55 16.74
C MET A 69 0.13 11.26 17.40
N ASP A 70 -0.30 12.10 18.34
CA ASP A 70 -1.59 11.95 19.01
C ASP A 70 -2.75 12.21 18.04
N LYS A 71 -2.61 13.22 17.16
CA LYS A 71 -3.59 13.46 16.09
C LYS A 71 -3.67 12.30 15.09
N LEU A 72 -2.53 11.69 14.74
CA LEU A 72 -2.50 10.52 13.87
C LEU A 72 -3.25 9.33 14.50
N LYS A 73 -3.00 9.06 15.78
CA LYS A 73 -3.74 8.02 16.51
C LYS A 73 -5.24 8.30 16.55
N GLN A 74 -5.62 9.56 16.76
CA GLN A 74 -7.03 9.95 16.72
C GLN A 74 -7.64 9.68 15.34
N ILE A 75 -6.94 10.05 14.26
CA ILE A 75 -7.39 9.79 12.89
C ILE A 75 -7.52 8.29 12.62
N GLU A 76 -6.60 7.46 13.11
CA GLU A 76 -6.69 6.00 12.99
C GLU A 76 -7.95 5.46 13.68
N VAL A 77 -8.20 5.88 14.93
CA VAL A 77 -9.42 5.52 15.66
C VAL A 77 -10.67 6.01 14.93
N ASP A 78 -10.63 7.23 14.41
CA ASP A 78 -11.76 7.83 13.68
C ASP A 78 -12.04 7.02 12.41
N ILE A 79 -11.02 6.64 11.62
CA ILE A 79 -11.15 5.79 10.42
C ILE A 79 -11.75 4.43 10.77
N ASP A 80 -11.33 3.81 11.87
CA ASP A 80 -11.87 2.53 12.32
C ASP A 80 -13.33 2.64 12.80
N SER A 81 -13.70 3.80 13.35
CA SER A 81 -15.06 4.11 13.78
C SER A 81 -15.99 4.52 12.64
N LEU A 82 -15.43 4.94 11.50
CA LEU A 82 -16.23 5.22 10.32
C LEU A 82 -16.99 3.95 9.92
N PRO A 83 -18.26 4.08 9.50
CA PRO A 83 -18.96 2.96 8.92
C PRO A 83 -18.14 2.50 7.73
N LYS A 84 -17.52 1.32 7.86
CA LYS A 84 -16.86 0.65 6.75
C LYS A 84 -17.86 0.65 5.61
N PRO A 85 -17.46 0.98 4.37
CA PRO A 85 -18.36 0.85 3.25
C PRO A 85 -18.95 -0.55 3.37
N ILE A 86 -20.25 -0.60 3.63
CA ILE A 86 -20.99 -1.84 3.56
C ILE A 86 -20.58 -2.35 2.18
N LYS A 87 -20.06 -3.59 2.11
CA LYS A 87 -20.05 -4.32 0.84
C LYS A 87 -21.53 -4.54 0.51
N ILE A 88 -22.22 -3.46 0.17
CA ILE A 88 -23.43 -3.52 -0.60
C ILE A 88 -22.89 -4.12 -1.87
N GLU A 89 -23.32 -5.34 -2.17
CA GLU A 89 -23.18 -5.93 -3.48
C GLU A 89 -23.45 -4.81 -4.49
N VAL A 90 -22.39 -4.23 -5.04
CA VAL A 90 -22.47 -3.10 -5.99
C VAL A 90 -23.24 -3.56 -7.24
N GLU A 91 -23.47 -4.87 -7.37
CA GLU A 91 -24.33 -5.56 -8.32
C GLU A 91 -25.77 -5.01 -8.40
N LYS A 92 -26.35 -4.44 -7.32
CA LYS A 92 -27.78 -4.01 -7.35
C LYS A 92 -28.03 -2.56 -7.78
N ILE A 93 -27.03 -1.67 -7.77
CA ILE A 93 -27.25 -0.23 -8.04
C ILE A 93 -26.92 0.16 -9.49
N VAL A 94 -26.17 -0.65 -10.24
CA VAL A 94 -25.86 -0.41 -11.67
C VAL A 94 -27.11 -0.54 -12.58
N VAL A 95 -28.25 -0.98 -12.05
CA VAL A 95 -29.46 -1.31 -12.83
C VAL A 95 -30.19 -0.12 -13.47
N LYS A 96 -29.78 1.15 -13.28
CA LYS A 96 -30.49 2.30 -13.86
C LYS A 96 -29.72 3.19 -14.84
N LYS A 97 -28.64 2.71 -15.46
CA LYS A 97 -28.07 3.42 -16.61
C LYS A 97 -27.69 2.47 -17.74
N GLU A 98 -28.56 2.47 -18.75
CA GLU A 98 -28.34 2.04 -20.14
C GLU A 98 -27.63 0.70 -20.31
N LYS A 99 -28.39 -0.40 -20.21
CA LYS A 99 -28.01 -1.68 -20.78
C LYS A 99 -28.19 -1.60 -22.30
N VAL A 100 -27.07 -1.62 -23.03
CA VAL A 100 -27.03 -2.32 -24.30
C VAL A 100 -27.11 -3.80 -23.91
N GLU A 101 -28.23 -4.44 -24.22
CA GLU A 101 -28.47 -5.85 -23.91
C GLU A 101 -27.57 -6.71 -24.82
N GLU A 102 -26.41 -7.09 -24.31
CA GLU A 102 -25.83 -8.37 -24.69
C GLU A 102 -26.66 -9.44 -23.98
N ASP A 103 -27.57 -10.09 -24.73
CA ASP A 103 -28.39 -11.21 -24.28
C ASP A 103 -27.50 -12.43 -23.98
N SER A 104 -26.77 -12.37 -22.87
CA SER A 104 -25.98 -13.51 -22.38
C SER A 104 -26.90 -14.47 -21.62
N ILE A 105 -26.97 -15.72 -22.07
CA ILE A 105 -27.67 -16.81 -21.39
C ILE A 105 -26.66 -17.66 -20.63
N THR A 106 -26.93 -17.97 -19.37
CA THR A 106 -26.13 -18.91 -18.58
C THR A 106 -26.62 -20.33 -18.78
N ILE A 107 -25.73 -21.23 -19.21
CA ILE A 107 -25.97 -22.67 -19.35
C ILE A 107 -24.99 -23.45 -18.48
N SER A 108 -25.29 -24.73 -18.23
CA SER A 108 -24.35 -25.61 -17.54
C SER A 108 -23.12 -25.90 -18.41
N LYS A 109 -22.01 -26.31 -17.77
CA LYS A 109 -20.79 -26.69 -18.50
C LYS A 109 -21.03 -27.88 -19.43
N GLU A 110 -21.86 -28.82 -19.01
CA GLU A 110 -22.22 -30.00 -19.80
C GLU A 110 -22.99 -29.61 -21.07
N GLU A 111 -23.96 -28.70 -20.94
CA GLU A 111 -24.70 -28.17 -22.10
C GLU A 111 -23.78 -27.37 -23.03
N TYR A 112 -22.84 -26.61 -22.49
CA TYR A 112 -21.83 -25.90 -23.28
C TYR A 112 -20.97 -26.87 -24.10
N GLU A 113 -20.44 -27.93 -23.48
CA GLU A 113 -19.62 -28.94 -24.16
C GLU A 113 -20.41 -29.69 -25.24
N GLN A 114 -21.71 -29.95 -25.01
CA GLN A 114 -22.60 -30.52 -26.01
C GLN A 114 -22.87 -29.59 -27.20
N LEU A 115 -23.07 -28.28 -26.95
CA LEU A 115 -23.27 -27.29 -28.01
C LEU A 115 -22.03 -27.15 -28.88
N LEU A 116 -20.85 -27.11 -28.25
CA LEU A 116 -19.58 -27.06 -28.97
C LEU A 116 -19.37 -28.31 -29.84
N GLY A 117 -19.78 -29.49 -29.37
CA GLY A 117 -19.74 -30.73 -30.17
C GLY A 117 -20.69 -30.70 -31.37
N LYS A 118 -21.88 -30.11 -31.21
CA LYS A 118 -22.87 -29.96 -32.29
C LYS A 118 -22.43 -28.92 -33.33
N GLU A 119 -21.76 -27.85 -32.91
CA GLU A 119 -21.19 -26.83 -33.82
C GLU A 119 -20.18 -27.47 -34.79
N LYS A 120 -19.22 -28.24 -34.26
CA LYS A 120 -18.24 -28.95 -35.11
C LYS A 120 -18.88 -29.91 -36.11
N LEU A 121 -19.93 -30.61 -35.69
CA LEU A 121 -20.68 -31.49 -36.57
C LEU A 121 -21.36 -30.69 -37.70
N LEU A 122 -21.96 -29.53 -37.38
CA LEU A 122 -22.57 -28.66 -38.37
C LEU A 122 -21.54 -28.15 -39.37
N ASP A 123 -20.36 -27.72 -38.91
CA ASP A 123 -19.28 -27.30 -39.81
C ASP A 123 -18.86 -28.41 -40.78
N CYS A 124 -18.76 -29.66 -40.30
CA CYS A 124 -18.46 -30.82 -41.15
C CYS A 124 -19.57 -31.09 -42.17
N LEU A 125 -20.84 -30.98 -41.77
CA LEU A 125 -21.99 -31.16 -42.66
C LEU A 125 -22.07 -30.06 -43.73
N GLU A 126 -21.77 -28.81 -43.36
CA GLU A 126 -21.69 -27.69 -44.30
C GLU A 126 -20.51 -27.86 -45.26
N ALA A 127 -19.34 -28.28 -44.77
CA ALA A 127 -18.14 -28.49 -45.58
C ALA A 127 -18.30 -29.64 -46.60
N ALA A 128 -18.96 -30.73 -46.19
CA ALA A 128 -19.30 -31.84 -47.08
C ALA A 128 -20.46 -31.49 -48.05
N GLY A 129 -21.09 -30.32 -47.89
CA GLY A 129 -22.17 -29.86 -48.77
C GLY A 129 -23.40 -30.75 -48.69
N VAL A 130 -23.76 -31.19 -47.47
CA VAL A 130 -24.83 -32.16 -47.26
C VAL A 130 -26.19 -31.60 -47.69
N ASP A 131 -26.64 -31.99 -48.87
CA ASP A 131 -28.03 -31.82 -49.32
C ASP A 131 -28.76 -33.16 -49.29
N ASN A 132 -30.00 -33.15 -48.80
CA ASN A 132 -30.95 -34.27 -48.89
C ASN A 132 -30.37 -35.69 -48.64
N TRP A 133 -29.64 -35.86 -47.52
CA TRP A 133 -28.98 -37.10 -47.05
C TRP A 133 -27.71 -37.54 -47.80
N GLY A 134 -27.27 -36.84 -48.84
CA GLY A 134 -25.98 -37.06 -49.48
C GLY A 134 -24.83 -36.35 -48.73
N GLY A 135 -23.65 -36.97 -48.63
CA GLY A 135 -22.47 -36.37 -47.98
C GLY A 135 -22.41 -36.52 -46.45
N TRP A 136 -23.39 -37.20 -45.84
CA TRP A 136 -23.38 -37.46 -44.38
C TRP A 136 -22.24 -38.38 -43.95
N ASP A 137 -21.95 -39.40 -44.75
CA ASP A 137 -20.83 -40.32 -44.51
C ASP A 137 -19.49 -39.58 -44.57
N ASP A 138 -19.31 -38.69 -45.56
CA ASP A 138 -18.11 -37.86 -45.70
C ASP A 138 -17.95 -36.88 -44.53
N ALA A 139 -19.04 -36.25 -44.08
CA ALA A 139 -19.04 -35.37 -42.91
C ALA A 139 -18.68 -36.11 -41.61
N MET A 140 -19.17 -37.35 -41.45
CA MET A 140 -18.87 -38.17 -40.27
C MET A 140 -17.43 -38.70 -40.30
N GLU A 141 -16.87 -38.98 -41.49
CA GLU A 141 -15.45 -39.31 -41.64
C GLU A 141 -14.57 -38.10 -41.26
N MET A 142 -14.91 -36.90 -41.74
CA MET A 142 -14.22 -35.65 -41.38
C MET A 142 -14.20 -35.42 -39.86
N MET A 143 -15.36 -35.53 -39.20
CA MET A 143 -15.49 -35.37 -37.74
C MET A 143 -14.61 -36.37 -36.95
N ASN A 144 -14.54 -37.62 -37.40
CA ASN A 144 -13.72 -38.66 -36.77
C ASN A 144 -12.21 -38.48 -37.04
N THR A 145 -11.85 -37.88 -38.18
CA THR A 145 -10.44 -37.58 -38.49
C THR A 145 -9.91 -36.33 -37.80
N GLU A 146 -10.76 -35.34 -37.51
CA GLU A 146 -10.39 -34.12 -36.75
C GLU A 146 -10.26 -34.35 -35.24
N SER A 147 -10.66 -35.52 -34.74
CA SER A 147 -10.59 -35.90 -33.33
C SER A 147 -9.38 -36.78 -32.97
N LEU A 148 -8.45 -36.98 -33.92
CA LEU A 148 -7.13 -37.66 -33.77
C LEU A 148 -5.97 -36.65 -33.77
#